data_AF-A0A528B3C0-F1
#
_entry.id   AF-A0A528B3C0-F1
#
_cell.length_a   1.000
_cell.length_b   1.000
_cell.length_c   1.000
_cell.angle_alpha   90.00
_cell.angle_beta   90.00
_cell.angle_gamma   90.00
#
_symmetry.space_group_name_H-M   'P 1'
#
loop_
_entity.id
_entity.type
_entity.pdbx_description
1 polymer ?
#
loop_
_entity_poly.entity_id
_entity_poly.type
_entity_poly.pdbx_seq_one_letter_code
_entity_poly.pdbx_strand_id
1 'polypeptide(L)'
;ARVCYDHLAGEQAVAMLDRLVARQVLLRHDKEIRLGPSAASHFAAIGIDVESKARRPVCRACLDWSVRRSHLAGTLGAAILDKIIAEKWARREKDSRAVIFSPMGKQAFEKVFLG
;
A
#
# COMPACT_ATOMS: atom_id res chain seq x y z
N ALA A 1 7.28 -6.43 -7.43
CA ALA A 1 7.02 -5.08 -6.91
C ALA A 1 8.33 -4.32 -6.70
N ARG A 2 8.27 -3.04 -6.36
CA ARG A 2 9.44 -2.23 -6.02
C ARG A 2 9.11 -1.20 -4.95
N VAL A 3 10.13 -0.59 -4.35
CA VAL A 3 9.99 0.56 -3.47
C VAL A 3 9.93 1.84 -4.30
N CYS A 4 8.99 2.73 -4.00
CA CYS A 4 8.99 4.13 -4.42
C CYS A 4 9.18 5.00 -3.20
N TYR A 5 10.38 5.56 -3.02
CA TYR A 5 10.82 6.20 -1.78
C TYR A 5 10.69 5.27 -0.57
N ASP A 6 9.54 5.27 0.07
CA ASP A 6 9.21 4.55 1.30
C ASP A 6 7.92 3.71 1.21
N HIS A 7 7.30 3.59 0.03
CA HIS A 7 6.07 2.83 -0.15
C HIS A 7 6.16 1.85 -1.33
N LEU A 8 5.21 0.92 -1.41
CA LEU A 8 5.18 -0.09 -2.47
C LEU A 8 4.75 0.53 -3.82
N ALA A 9 5.37 0.07 -4.90
CA ALA A 9 5.08 0.42 -6.28
C ALA A 9 5.12 -0.80 -7.21
N GLY A 10 4.75 -0.60 -8.47
CA GLY A 10 4.52 -1.65 -9.46
C GLY A 10 3.10 -2.21 -9.39
N GLU A 11 2.85 -3.25 -10.19
CA GLU A 11 1.52 -3.83 -10.41
C GLU A 11 0.81 -4.22 -9.11
N GLN A 12 1.51 -4.84 -8.17
CA GLN A 12 0.91 -5.23 -6.88
C GLN A 12 0.39 -4.02 -6.09
N ALA A 13 1.12 -2.91 -6.10
CA ALA A 13 0.73 -1.70 -5.37
C ALA A 13 -0.44 -0.97 -6.03
N VAL A 14 -0.47 -0.97 -7.37
CA VAL A 14 -1.59 -0.42 -8.14
C VAL A 14 -2.85 -1.25 -7.91
N ALA A 15 -2.75 -2.58 -8.03
CA ALA A 15 -3.86 -3.50 -7.80
C ALA A 15 -4.42 -3.37 -6.37
N MET A 16 -3.54 -3.24 -5.37
CA MET A 16 -3.94 -2.99 -3.99
C MET A 16 -4.73 -1.69 -3.86
N LEU A 17 -4.23 -0.58 -4.41
CA LEU A 17 -4.95 0.69 -4.33
C LEU A 17 -6.32 0.59 -5.01
N ASP A 18 -6.40 -0.04 -6.18
CA ASP A 18 -7.68 -0.19 -6.89
C ASP A 18 -8.67 -1.04 -6.11
N ARG A 19 -8.22 -2.13 -5.48
CA ARG A 19 -9.11 -2.97 -4.67
C ARG A 19 -9.60 -2.24 -3.43
N LEU A 20 -8.72 -1.52 -2.73
CA LEU A 20 -9.10 -0.72 -1.57
C LEU A 20 -10.10 0.37 -1.94
N VAL A 21 -9.99 0.96 -3.14
CA VAL A 21 -10.96 1.92 -3.67
C VAL A 21 -12.28 1.24 -4.03
N ALA A 22 -12.25 0.10 -4.72
CA ALA A 22 -13.45 -0.65 -5.08
C ALA A 22 -14.27 -1.11 -3.86
N ARG A 23 -13.60 -1.36 -2.74
CA ARG A 23 -14.21 -1.74 -1.45
C ARG A 23 -14.58 -0.53 -0.57
N GLN A 24 -14.41 0.69 -1.05
CA GLN A 24 -14.62 1.94 -0.29
C GLN A 24 -13.82 2.04 1.01
N VAL A 25 -12.74 1.24 1.16
CA VAL A 25 -11.77 1.37 2.25
C VAL A 25 -10.98 2.66 2.04
N LEU A 26 -10.65 2.96 0.79
CA LEU A 26 -10.14 4.26 0.36
C LEU A 26 -11.13 4.88 -0.62
N LEU A 27 -11.17 6.21 -0.66
CA LEU A 27 -11.94 6.97 -1.64
C LEU A 27 -10.97 7.64 -2.61
N ARG A 28 -11.33 7.66 -3.90
CA ARG A 28 -10.57 8.35 -4.94
C ARG A 28 -11.45 9.41 -5.58
N HIS A 29 -10.98 10.66 -5.58
CA HIS A 29 -11.58 11.76 -6.33
C HIS A 29 -10.45 12.42 -7.15
N ASP A 30 -10.50 12.27 -8.47
CA ASP A 30 -9.41 12.63 -9.38
C ASP A 30 -8.05 12.04 -8.97
N LYS A 31 -7.12 12.91 -8.55
CA LYS A 31 -5.77 12.56 -8.10
C LYS A 31 -5.65 12.49 -6.58
N GLU A 32 -6.74 12.74 -5.86
CA GLU A 32 -6.76 12.65 -4.40
C GLU A 32 -7.21 11.27 -3.95
N ILE A 33 -6.54 10.78 -2.91
CA ILE A 33 -6.91 9.56 -2.21
C ILE A 33 -7.18 9.98 -0.77
N ARG A 34 -8.32 9.55 -0.23
CA ARG A 34 -8.73 9.80 1.15
C ARG A 34 -9.13 8.50 1.83
N LEU A 35 -9.15 8.49 3.16
CA LEU A 35 -9.69 7.37 3.92
C LEU A 35 -11.19 7.28 3.66
N GLY A 36 -11.68 6.06 3.42
CA GLY A 36 -13.12 5.79 3.41
C GLY A 36 -13.65 5.44 4.80
N PRO A 37 -14.97 5.26 4.95
CA PRO A 37 -15.59 5.01 6.26
C PRO A 37 -15.08 3.75 6.96
N SER A 38 -14.66 2.73 6.21
CA SER A 38 -14.15 1.45 6.75
C SER A 38 -12.62 1.41 6.87
N ALA A 39 -11.90 2.50 6.57
CA ALA A 39 -10.44 2.50 6.57
C ALA A 39 -9.86 2.14 7.94
N ALA A 40 -10.30 2.82 8.98
CA ALA A 40 -9.76 2.65 10.33
C ALA A 40 -9.89 1.20 10.81
N SER A 41 -11.08 0.59 10.68
CA SER A 41 -11.30 -0.80 11.09
C SER A 41 -10.55 -1.81 10.22
N HIS A 42 -10.50 -1.59 8.90
CA HIS A 42 -9.77 -2.47 7.98
C HIS A 42 -8.27 -2.50 8.29
N PHE A 43 -7.65 -1.33 8.47
CA PHE A 43 -6.23 -1.23 8.74
C PHE A 43 -5.88 -1.64 10.17
N ALA A 44 -6.72 -1.33 11.17
CA ALA A 44 -6.54 -1.79 12.54
C ALA A 44 -6.56 -3.33 12.63
N ALA A 45 -7.42 -4.01 11.85
CA ALA A 45 -7.47 -5.47 11.80
C ALA A 45 -6.15 -6.12 11.32
N ILE A 46 -5.29 -5.37 10.64
CA ILE A 46 -3.95 -5.79 10.24
C ILE A 46 -2.85 -5.05 11.00
N GLY A 47 -3.18 -4.38 12.10
CA GLY A 47 -2.24 -3.70 12.99
C GLY A 47 -1.62 -2.43 12.39
N ILE A 48 -2.33 -1.74 11.50
CA ILE A 48 -1.92 -0.44 10.95
C ILE A 48 -2.86 0.64 11.49
N ASP A 49 -2.28 1.64 12.15
CA ASP A 49 -3.00 2.84 12.58
C ASP A 49 -2.98 3.90 11.47
N VAL A 50 -4.17 4.37 11.07
CA VAL A 50 -4.34 5.41 10.04
C VAL A 50 -4.28 6.82 10.61
N GLU A 51 -4.45 6.98 11.92
CA GLU A 51 -4.42 8.27 12.64
C GLU A 51 -2.97 8.67 12.97
N SER A 52 -2.15 8.81 11.93
CA SER A 52 -0.78 9.25 12.10
C SER A 52 -0.73 10.74 12.49
N LYS A 53 -0.06 11.06 13.61
CA LYS A 53 0.27 12.45 14.02
C LYS A 53 1.39 13.10 13.18
N ALA A 54 1.91 12.42 12.16
CA ALA A 54 2.98 12.95 11.33
C ALA A 54 2.53 14.16 10.50
N ARG A 55 3.47 15.09 10.23
CA ARG A 55 3.23 16.31 9.42
C ARG A 55 2.99 16.06 7.92
N ARG A 56 3.02 14.80 7.47
CA ARG A 56 2.86 14.42 6.06
C ARG A 56 1.49 13.76 5.83
N PRO A 57 0.89 13.87 4.63
CA PRO A 57 -0.46 13.37 4.38
C PRO A 57 -0.57 11.85 4.57
N VAL A 58 -1.74 11.42 5.05
CA VAL A 58 -2.04 9.99 5.30
C VAL A 58 -2.05 9.21 3.99
N CYS A 59 -2.81 9.70 3.02
CA CYS A 59 -2.92 9.13 1.68
C CYS A 59 -2.40 10.14 0.65
N ARG A 60 -1.67 9.66 -0.35
CA ARG A 60 -1.26 10.43 -1.52
C ARG A 60 -1.24 9.53 -2.75
N ALA A 61 -1.78 9.99 -3.86
CA ALA A 61 -1.58 9.31 -5.14
C ALA A 61 -0.15 9.54 -5.62
N CYS A 62 0.57 8.46 -5.93
CA CYS A 62 1.88 8.54 -6.55
C CYS A 62 1.84 7.79 -7.89
N LEU A 63 2.21 8.48 -8.97
CA LEU A 63 2.15 7.94 -10.31
C LEU A 63 3.27 6.91 -10.53
N ASP A 64 2.86 5.70 -10.89
CA ASP A 64 3.78 4.67 -11.37
C ASP A 64 4.09 4.92 -12.85
N TRP A 65 5.32 5.30 -13.19
CA TRP A 65 5.71 5.55 -14.58
C TRP A 65 5.66 4.30 -15.47
N SER A 66 5.93 3.11 -14.92
CA SER A 66 5.91 1.87 -15.70
C SER A 66 4.50 1.36 -15.92
N VAL A 67 3.65 1.41 -14.89
CA VAL A 67 2.25 0.94 -14.97
C VAL A 67 1.29 2.02 -15.51
N ARG A 68 1.74 3.29 -15.55
CA ARG A 68 0.96 4.49 -15.93
C ARG A 68 -0.32 4.67 -15.09
N ARG A 69 -0.30 4.20 -13.84
CA ARG A 69 -1.41 4.25 -12.89
C ARG A 69 -0.90 4.63 -11.49
N SER A 70 -1.76 5.18 -10.65
CA SER A 70 -1.33 5.58 -9.30
C SER A 70 -1.27 4.38 -8.35
N HIS A 71 -0.29 4.40 -7.45
CA HIS A 71 -0.24 3.58 -6.24
C HIS A 71 -0.34 4.47 -4.99
N LEU A 72 -0.47 3.82 -3.82
CA LEU A 72 -0.66 4.51 -2.55
C LEU A 72 0.68 4.95 -1.92
N ALA A 73 0.83 6.25 -1.74
CA ALA A 73 1.88 6.89 -0.95
C ALA A 73 1.29 7.54 0.31
N GLY A 74 2.12 8.26 1.07
CA GLY A 74 1.73 8.88 2.35
C GLY A 74 2.10 7.99 3.54
N THR A 75 1.71 8.38 4.75
CA THR A 75 2.01 7.60 5.95
C THR A 75 1.41 6.19 5.87
N LEU A 76 0.23 6.05 5.26
CA LEU A 76 -0.42 4.75 5.09
C LEU A 76 0.34 3.85 4.10
N GLY A 77 0.78 4.40 2.96
CA GLY A 77 1.56 3.64 1.98
C GLY A 77 2.88 3.12 2.57
N ALA A 78 3.53 3.92 3.42
CA ALA A 78 4.74 3.52 4.12
C ALA A 78 4.47 2.45 5.18
N ALA A 79 3.43 2.64 6.01
CA ALA A 79 3.05 1.67 7.03
C ALA A 79 2.68 0.30 6.43
N ILE A 80 2.05 0.28 5.26
CA ILE A 80 1.78 -0.96 4.53
C ILE A 80 3.07 -1.64 4.07
N LEU A 81 4.03 -0.89 3.53
CA LEU A 81 5.33 -1.48 3.15
C LEU A 81 6.04 -2.04 4.38
N ASP A 82 6.08 -1.30 5.48
CA ASP A 82 6.69 -1.75 6.74
C ASP A 82 6.02 -3.03 7.25
N LYS A 83 4.69 -3.10 7.21
CA LYS A 83 3.92 -4.31 7.57
C LYS A 83 4.31 -5.50 6.68
N ILE A 84 4.38 -5.32 5.36
CA ILE A 84 4.76 -6.40 4.42
C ILE A 84 6.16 -6.95 4.73
N ILE A 85 7.12 -6.08 5.09
CA ILE A 85 8.48 -6.49 5.43
C ILE A 85 8.53 -7.14 6.83
N ALA A 86 7.85 -6.56 7.82
CA ALA A 86 7.81 -7.08 9.19
C ALA A 86 7.20 -8.49 9.26
N GLU A 87 6.15 -8.74 8.48
CA GLU A 87 5.50 -10.05 8.36
C GLU A 87 6.27 -11.03 7.46
N LYS A 88 7.42 -10.61 6.92
CA LYS A 88 8.26 -11.40 5.99
C LYS A 88 7.51 -11.86 4.73
N TRP A 89 6.47 -11.13 4.32
CA TRP A 89 5.75 -11.43 3.08
C TRP A 89 6.61 -11.10 1.87
N ALA A 90 7.42 -10.06 1.98
CA ALA A 90 8.42 -9.72 0.99
C ALA A 90 9.72 -9.29 1.68
N ARG A 91 10.79 -9.26 0.89
CA ARG A 91 12.06 -8.62 1.27
C ARG A 91 12.41 -7.53 0.26
N ARG A 92 13.17 -6.54 0.72
CA ARG A 92 13.86 -5.60 -0.15
C ARG A 92 15.15 -6.25 -0.63
N GLU A 93 15.39 -6.18 -1.92
CA GLU A 93 16.65 -6.65 -2.48
C GLU A 93 17.75 -5.61 -2.23
N LYS A 94 18.96 -6.07 -1.88
CA LYS A 94 20.09 -5.16 -1.64
C LYS A 94 20.46 -4.44 -2.93
N ASP A 95 20.90 -3.19 -2.80
CA ASP A 95 21.40 -2.36 -3.90
C ASP A 95 20.42 -2.12 -5.06
N SER A 96 19.14 -2.41 -4.85
CA SER A 96 18.09 -2.13 -5.82
C SER A 96 16.79 -1.66 -5.15
N ARG A 97 15.84 -1.22 -5.97
CA ARG A 97 14.49 -0.89 -5.51
C ARG A 97 13.57 -2.11 -5.49
N ALA A 98 14.04 -3.30 -5.83
CA ALA A 98 13.17 -4.46 -5.97
C ALA A 98 12.59 -4.91 -4.61
N VAL A 99 11.31 -5.28 -4.63
CA VAL A 99 10.60 -5.92 -3.51
C VAL A 99 10.14 -7.28 -3.98
N ILE A 100 10.73 -8.31 -3.39
CA ILE A 100 10.56 -9.71 -3.78
C ILE A 100 9.63 -10.38 -2.76
N PHE A 101 8.42 -10.70 -3.21
CA PHE A 101 7.47 -11.47 -2.42
C PHE A 101 7.88 -12.94 -2.36
N SER A 102 7.77 -13.56 -1.19
CA SER A 102 7.75 -15.03 -1.12
C SER A 102 6.42 -15.56 -1.66
N PRO A 103 6.33 -16.82 -2.11
CA PRO A 103 5.06 -17.38 -2.57
C PRO A 103 3.93 -17.27 -1.51
N MET A 104 4.23 -17.63 -0.26
CA MET A 104 3.28 -17.51 0.85
C MET A 104 2.96 -16.05 1.18
N GLY A 105 3.96 -15.18 1.13
CA GLY A 105 3.77 -13.74 1.36
C GLY A 105 2.90 -13.08 0.30
N LYS A 106 3.02 -13.50 -0.96
CA LYS A 106 2.14 -13.05 -2.05
C LYS A 106 0.70 -13.48 -1.77
N GLN A 107 0.45 -14.73 -1.38
CA GLN A 107 -0.89 -15.19 -1.02
C GLN A 107 -1.47 -14.43 0.18
N ALA A 108 -0.65 -14.15 1.20
CA ALA A 108 -1.08 -13.37 2.36
C ALA A 108 -1.41 -11.92 1.98
N PHE A 109 -0.56 -11.28 1.16
CA PHE A 109 -0.82 -9.96 0.60
C PHE A 109 -2.12 -9.91 -0.19
N GLU A 110 -2.33 -10.88 -1.08
CA GLU A 110 -3.55 -10.97 -1.89
C GLU A 110 -4.78 -11.18 -1.01
N LYS A 111 -4.71 -12.07 -0.02
CA LYS A 111 -5.82 -12.29 0.93
C LYS A 111 -6.21 -11.02 1.69
N VAL A 112 -5.23 -10.24 2.14
CA VAL A 112 -5.47 -9.03 2.94
C VAL A 112 -5.95 -7.86 2.08
N PHE A 113 -5.28 -7.62 0.96
CA PHE A 113 -5.46 -6.39 0.19
C PHE A 113 -6.23 -6.57 -1.12
N LEU A 114 -6.21 -7.77 -1.72
CA LEU A 114 -6.87 -8.05 -3.00
C LEU A 114 -8.15 -8.88 -2.86
N GLY A 115 -8.35 -9.53 -1.70
CA GLY A 115 -9.57 -10.25 -1.31
C GLY A 115 -10.82 -9.38 -1.36
#